data_AF-A0AAI9T301-F1
#
_entry.id   AF-A0AAI9T301-F1
#
_cell.length_a   1.000
_cell.length_b   1.000
_cell.length_c   1.000
_cell.angle_alpha   90.00
_cell.angle_beta   90.00
_cell.angle_gamma   90.00
#
_symmetry.space_group_name_H-M   'P 1'
#
loop_
_entity.id
_entity.type
_entity.pdbx_description
1 polymer ?
#
loop_
_entity_poly.entity_id
_entity_poly.type
_entity_poly.pdbx_seq_one_letter_code
_entity_poly.pdbx_strand_id
1 'polypeptide(L)'
;MKKVLVEQVNLDSVIVNDYDSNIQGIKSIYTLLYKNFNQPNLKFDILDKYINFNYKNKNLKLYFKKLTYSGNPHPIHEKRMQVGLNEVELQEFINQKLFIIGIYNYKDNIIFILPKLFKKIQERRWNNSSIAYVHTIDLINCTINGKFKKTDSKKNDIYLFKKLTDLLDFLITNTYEEPNESLKVLEKFVNENLNTNQIWYGKSCYQEMINADFKDKFQSEWPGFYLEFLFHNFLKINNISSDILKYLNIKGNVKELDFDLWISNSYYGDLKAHSLTSLSVLGNDKNSVMDAVTNYGKIWYLVLEYSAVLDKYYDFEVTKFWNTKLGKTDDLYSYGKKMKNRLLLSKFLVLEINKENLKYVEDFKQGVNSNNSERNLKIKISSKHQENFIIYRKTIEAK
;
A
#
# COMPACT_ATOMS: atom_id res chain seq x y z
N MET A 1 31.17 4.45 13.68
CA MET A 1 30.12 3.74 12.88
C MET A 1 30.44 3.88 11.40
N LYS A 2 30.47 2.78 10.64
CA LYS A 2 30.58 2.87 9.16
C LYS A 2 29.38 3.65 8.65
N LYS A 3 29.62 4.73 7.90
CA LYS A 3 28.53 5.48 7.27
C LYS A 3 27.97 4.61 6.14
N VAL A 4 26.70 4.23 6.22
CA VAL A 4 26.01 3.43 5.20
C VAL A 4 25.28 4.40 4.28
N LEU A 5 25.49 4.26 2.97
CA LEU A 5 24.70 4.95 1.96
C LEU A 5 23.31 4.32 1.90
N VAL A 6 22.29 5.14 2.05
CA VAL A 6 20.89 4.73 2.08
C VAL A 6 20.04 5.68 1.26
N GLU A 7 18.83 5.28 0.93
CA GLU A 7 17.93 6.16 0.20
C GLU A 7 17.38 7.25 1.11
N GLN A 8 17.44 8.48 0.65
CA GLN A 8 16.88 9.67 1.30
C GLN A 8 15.92 10.36 0.34
N VAL A 9 14.87 10.98 0.87
CA VAL A 9 13.88 11.73 0.10
C VAL A 9 14.08 13.21 0.36
N ASN A 10 14.38 13.98 -0.68
CA ASN A 10 14.54 15.43 -0.58
C ASN A 10 13.18 16.15 -0.55
N LEU A 11 13.19 17.49 -0.51
CA LEU A 11 11.96 18.30 -0.53
C LEU A 11 11.19 18.19 -1.85
N ASP A 12 11.86 17.87 -2.94
CA ASP A 12 11.27 17.70 -4.27
C ASP A 12 10.71 16.29 -4.50
N SER A 13 10.63 15.47 -3.44
CA SER A 13 10.14 14.09 -3.49
C SER A 13 10.99 13.14 -4.34
N VAL A 14 12.27 13.46 -4.52
CA VAL A 14 13.25 12.66 -5.29
C VAL A 14 14.10 11.82 -4.34
N ILE A 15 14.37 10.57 -4.73
CA ILE A 15 15.27 9.70 -3.99
C ILE A 15 16.73 10.02 -4.36
N VAL A 16 17.54 10.26 -3.33
CA VAL A 16 18.99 10.38 -3.44
C VAL A 16 19.67 9.34 -2.55
N ASN A 17 20.80 8.81 -2.99
CA ASN A 17 21.65 7.96 -2.16
C ASN A 17 22.59 8.85 -1.35
N ASP A 18 22.39 8.89 -0.04
CA ASP A 18 23.22 9.68 0.88
C ASP A 18 23.32 8.97 2.23
N TYR A 19 24.18 9.47 3.10
CA TYR A 19 24.33 8.92 4.44
C TYR A 19 23.10 9.19 5.30
N ASP A 20 22.81 8.26 6.20
CA ASP A 20 21.82 8.51 7.24
C ASP A 20 22.25 9.73 8.08
N SER A 21 21.32 10.65 8.33
CA SER A 21 21.67 11.92 8.96
C SER A 21 22.13 11.68 10.42
N ASN A 22 22.73 12.68 11.06
CA ASN A 22 23.27 12.54 12.42
C ASN A 22 22.52 13.36 13.50
N ILE A 23 21.23 13.68 13.33
CA ILE A 23 20.44 14.24 14.44
C ILE A 23 20.50 13.28 15.64
N GLN A 24 21.18 13.69 16.71
CA GLN A 24 21.37 12.90 17.92
C GLN A 24 20.87 13.70 19.14
N GLY A 25 20.01 13.07 19.94
CA GLY A 25 19.54 13.60 21.21
C GLY A 25 18.43 14.66 21.13
N ILE A 26 17.76 14.88 22.26
CA ILE A 26 16.59 15.76 22.36
C ILE A 26 16.92 17.24 22.05
N LYS A 27 18.14 17.70 22.36
CA LYS A 27 18.59 19.07 22.10
C LYS A 27 18.68 19.40 20.60
N SER A 28 19.16 18.45 19.79
CA SER A 28 19.25 18.67 18.33
C SER A 28 17.86 18.64 17.69
N ILE A 29 16.96 17.79 18.19
CA ILE A 29 15.55 17.79 17.80
C ILE A 29 14.89 19.12 18.17
N TYR A 30 15.10 19.62 19.39
CA TYR A 30 14.58 20.93 19.80
C TYR A 30 15.11 22.05 18.89
N THR A 31 16.40 22.05 18.58
CA THR A 31 17.01 23.04 17.69
C THR A 31 16.39 22.98 16.29
N LEU A 32 16.17 21.77 15.76
CA LEU A 32 15.48 21.56 14.50
C LEU A 32 14.05 22.13 14.56
N LEU A 33 13.30 21.82 15.61
CA LEU A 33 11.92 22.28 15.79
C LEU A 33 11.85 23.80 15.91
N TYR A 34 12.74 24.39 16.71
CA TYR A 34 12.82 25.83 16.92
C TYR A 34 13.16 26.56 15.62
N LYS A 35 14.15 26.07 14.87
CA LYS A 35 14.55 26.67 13.59
C LYS A 35 13.42 26.65 12.56
N ASN A 36 12.65 25.57 12.50
CA ASN A 36 11.69 25.33 11.40
C ASN A 36 10.24 25.65 11.75
N PHE A 37 9.87 25.67 13.03
CA PHE A 37 8.47 25.74 13.47
C PHE A 37 8.23 26.68 14.65
N ASN A 38 9.21 27.49 15.08
CA ASN A 38 8.96 28.52 16.09
C ASN A 38 8.03 29.60 15.51
N GLN A 39 6.75 29.56 15.89
CA GLN A 39 5.72 30.50 15.47
C GLN A 39 5.07 31.13 16.72
N PRO A 40 4.52 32.35 16.64
CA PRO A 40 3.93 33.04 17.79
C PRO A 40 2.87 32.21 18.55
N ASN A 41 2.15 31.36 17.82
CA ASN A 41 1.05 30.53 18.34
C ASN A 41 1.47 29.11 18.73
N LEU A 42 2.76 28.78 18.68
CA LEU A 42 3.29 27.46 19.05
C LEU A 42 4.41 27.62 20.08
N LYS A 43 4.06 27.49 21.35
CA LYS A 43 5.03 27.50 22.46
C LYS A 43 5.37 26.08 22.87
N PHE A 44 6.66 25.80 22.99
CA PHE A 44 7.13 24.50 23.47
C PHE A 44 8.42 24.61 24.29
N ASP A 45 8.49 23.77 25.32
CA ASP A 45 9.60 23.73 26.27
C ASP A 45 10.17 22.32 26.33
N ILE A 46 11.49 22.22 26.49
CA ILE A 46 12.17 20.94 26.72
C ILE A 46 12.00 20.55 28.17
N LEU A 47 11.48 19.36 28.40
CA LEU A 47 11.65 18.62 29.65
C LEU A 47 12.63 17.47 29.41
N ASP A 48 13.27 17.01 30.49
CA ASP A 48 14.40 16.07 30.51
C ASP A 48 14.42 15.05 29.34
N LYS A 49 13.31 14.32 29.14
CA LYS A 49 13.17 13.32 28.08
C LYS A 49 12.19 13.68 26.95
N TYR A 50 11.30 14.67 27.10
CA TYR A 50 10.21 14.95 26.15
C TYR A 50 9.94 16.45 26.00
N ILE A 51 9.23 16.84 24.95
CA ILE A 51 8.89 18.24 24.68
C ILE A 51 7.42 18.48 25.01
N ASN A 52 7.14 19.51 25.81
CA ASN A 52 5.77 19.95 26.07
C ASN A 52 5.36 20.99 25.02
N PHE A 53 4.20 20.78 24.40
CA PHE A 53 3.57 21.74 23.51
C PHE A 53 2.32 22.28 24.15
N ASN A 54 2.18 23.61 24.19
CA ASN A 54 0.89 24.25 24.42
C ASN A 54 0.33 24.69 23.06
N TYR A 55 -0.73 24.00 22.61
CA TYR A 55 -1.35 24.23 21.33
C TYR A 55 -2.88 24.13 21.46
N LYS A 56 -3.61 25.15 21.00
CA LYS A 56 -5.08 25.25 21.13
C LYS A 56 -5.60 24.93 22.54
N ASN A 57 -4.94 25.49 23.57
CA ASN A 57 -5.25 25.28 24.99
C ASN A 57 -5.17 23.81 25.45
N LYS A 58 -4.42 22.97 24.74
CA LYS A 58 -4.09 21.60 25.13
C LYS A 58 -2.59 21.50 25.38
N ASN A 59 -2.24 20.83 26.47
CA ASN A 59 -0.87 20.46 26.78
C ASN A 59 -0.59 19.07 26.22
N LEU A 60 0.33 18.99 25.25
CA LEU A 60 0.72 17.74 24.58
C LEU A 60 2.17 17.41 24.93
N LYS A 61 2.41 16.21 25.45
CA LYS A 61 3.74 15.72 25.77
C LYS A 61 4.27 14.82 24.67
N LEU A 62 5.29 15.26 23.93
CA LEU A 62 5.81 14.54 22.76
C LEU A 62 7.21 13.99 23.01
N TYR A 63 7.37 12.69 22.85
CA TYR A 63 8.65 12.01 22.87
C TYR A 63 9.13 11.75 21.45
N PHE A 64 10.11 12.54 21.00
CA PHE A 64 10.61 12.42 19.64
C PHE A 64 11.71 11.36 19.50
N LYS A 65 11.59 10.56 18.45
CA LYS A 65 12.60 9.61 18.01
C LYS A 65 12.93 9.80 16.57
N LYS A 66 14.21 9.60 16.25
CA LYS A 66 14.65 9.68 14.89
C LYS A 66 14.22 8.44 14.10
N LEU A 67 13.82 8.65 12.86
CA LEU A 67 13.73 7.60 11.86
C LEU A 67 15.12 7.34 11.26
N THR A 68 15.63 6.13 11.41
CA THR A 68 16.97 5.73 10.93
C THR A 68 16.87 4.53 10.01
N TYR A 69 17.90 4.29 9.21
CA TYR A 69 18.01 3.06 8.41
C TYR A 69 17.86 1.81 9.30
N SER A 70 17.13 0.81 8.80
CA SER A 70 16.87 -0.43 9.54
C SER A 70 18.12 -1.25 9.86
N GLY A 71 19.24 -0.99 9.19
CA GLY A 71 20.49 -1.74 9.35
C GLY A 71 20.52 -2.99 8.47
N ASN A 72 21.70 -3.59 8.30
CA ASN A 72 21.82 -4.81 7.51
C ASN A 72 21.14 -5.99 8.25
N PRO A 73 20.42 -6.89 7.56
CA PRO A 73 20.36 -7.07 6.10
C PRO A 73 19.18 -6.36 5.39
N HIS A 74 18.55 -5.36 6.02
CA HIS A 74 17.35 -4.72 5.47
C HIS A 74 17.64 -3.91 4.19
N PRO A 75 16.66 -3.69 3.30
CA PRO A 75 16.84 -2.86 2.12
C PRO A 75 17.15 -1.40 2.46
N ILE A 76 17.96 -0.73 1.64
CA ILE A 76 18.36 0.68 1.84
C ILE A 76 17.20 1.69 1.81
N HIS A 77 16.04 1.28 1.29
CA HIS A 77 14.79 2.05 1.29
C HIS A 77 13.99 1.93 2.59
N GLU A 78 14.35 0.98 3.46
CA GLU A 78 13.65 0.70 4.71
C GLU A 78 14.27 1.47 5.88
N LYS A 79 13.43 2.20 6.59
CA LYS A 79 13.77 2.91 7.82
C LYS A 79 12.91 2.42 8.97
N ARG A 80 13.45 2.48 10.17
CA ARG A 80 12.78 2.09 11.41
C ARG A 80 12.79 3.22 12.42
N MET A 81 11.73 3.27 13.21
CA MET A 81 11.73 4.04 14.44
C MET A 81 12.00 3.12 15.63
N GLN A 82 13.07 3.41 16.38
CA GLN A 82 13.41 2.71 17.61
C GLN A 82 13.16 3.63 18.81
N VAL A 83 12.52 3.10 19.85
CA VAL A 83 12.16 3.89 21.04
C VAL A 83 13.28 3.87 22.08
N GLY A 84 13.94 2.73 22.28
CA GLY A 84 15.05 2.62 23.23
C GLY A 84 14.67 2.95 24.68
N LEU A 85 13.41 2.71 25.06
CA LEU A 85 12.94 2.77 26.44
C LEU A 85 12.84 1.35 26.99
N ASN A 86 13.12 1.17 28.28
CA ASN A 86 12.82 -0.08 28.97
C ASN A 86 11.31 -0.17 29.31
N GLU A 87 10.86 -1.33 29.80
CA GLU A 87 9.44 -1.57 30.08
C GLU A 87 8.87 -0.60 31.14
N VAL A 88 9.65 -0.29 32.19
CA VAL A 88 9.24 0.65 33.25
C VAL A 88 9.07 2.06 32.69
N GLU A 89 10.04 2.54 31.91
CA GLU A 89 9.97 3.85 31.26
C GLU A 89 8.81 3.92 30.26
N LEU A 90 8.56 2.85 29.51
CA LEU A 90 7.44 2.80 28.58
C LEU A 90 6.11 2.90 29.32
N GLN A 91 5.95 2.16 30.44
CA GLN A 91 4.74 2.26 31.27
C GLN A 91 4.57 3.65 31.88
N GLU A 92 5.65 4.26 32.34
CA GLU A 92 5.62 5.66 32.79
C GLU A 92 5.13 6.59 31.67
N PHE A 93 5.61 6.40 30.44
CA PHE A 93 5.24 7.23 29.30
C PHE A 93 3.76 7.06 28.93
N ILE A 94 3.26 5.81 29.00
CA ILE A 94 1.84 5.50 28.80
C ILE A 94 0.98 6.17 29.88
N ASN A 95 1.36 6.04 31.15
CA ASN A 95 0.64 6.61 32.28
C ASN A 95 0.58 8.14 32.21
N GLN A 96 1.66 8.78 31.76
CA GLN A 96 1.72 10.22 31.54
C GLN A 96 1.07 10.68 30.22
N LYS A 97 0.51 9.74 29.42
CA LYS A 97 -0.14 10.00 28.12
C LYS A 97 0.78 10.69 27.11
N LEU A 98 2.05 10.28 27.07
CA LEU A 98 3.01 10.78 26.07
C LEU A 98 2.72 10.18 24.69
N PHE A 99 2.90 11.00 23.65
CA PHE A 99 2.90 10.53 22.28
C PHE A 99 4.34 10.29 21.81
N ILE A 100 4.61 9.12 21.27
CA ILE A 100 5.91 8.79 20.67
C ILE A 100 5.86 9.17 19.19
N ILE A 101 6.69 10.14 18.80
CA ILE A 101 6.69 10.73 17.46
C ILE A 101 8.03 10.47 16.77
N GLY A 102 7.99 9.86 15.59
CA GLY A 102 9.12 9.75 14.69
C GLY A 102 9.42 11.08 14.00
N ILE A 103 10.69 11.39 13.78
CA ILE A 103 11.14 12.48 12.91
C ILE A 103 12.05 11.88 11.85
N TYR A 104 11.61 12.00 10.61
CA TYR A 104 12.49 11.94 9.45
C TYR A 104 13.04 13.34 9.18
N ASN A 105 14.36 13.44 9.00
CA ASN A 105 14.99 14.67 8.55
C ASN A 105 16.14 14.35 7.58
N TYR A 106 16.00 14.87 6.37
CA TYR A 106 17.07 14.95 5.39
C TYR A 106 17.11 16.35 4.79
N LYS A 107 18.18 17.09 5.09
CA LYS A 107 18.29 18.53 4.79
C LYS A 107 17.04 19.26 5.31
N ASP A 108 16.29 19.93 4.45
CA ASP A 108 15.08 20.66 4.81
C ASP A 108 13.80 19.80 4.74
N ASN A 109 13.89 18.54 4.29
CA ASN A 109 12.76 17.63 4.30
C ASN A 109 12.54 17.02 5.69
N ILE A 110 11.68 17.66 6.49
CA ILE A 110 11.23 17.17 7.79
C ILE A 110 9.84 16.54 7.64
N ILE A 111 9.67 15.31 8.14
CA ILE A 111 8.39 14.59 8.21
C ILE A 111 8.24 14.00 9.61
N PHE A 112 7.05 14.16 10.19
CA PHE A 112 6.67 13.58 11.47
C PHE A 112 5.92 12.28 11.28
N ILE A 113 6.24 11.26 12.08
CA ILE A 113 5.67 9.92 11.97
C ILE A 113 4.98 9.55 13.29
N LEU A 114 3.70 9.23 13.24
CA LEU A 114 2.93 8.80 14.39
C LEU A 114 2.44 7.36 14.16
N PRO A 115 3.05 6.35 14.79
CA PRO A 115 2.48 5.01 14.83
C PRO A 115 1.33 4.95 15.84
N LYS A 116 0.23 4.32 15.45
CA LYS A 116 -0.88 4.02 16.35
C LYS A 116 -0.55 2.77 17.17
N LEU A 117 0.08 2.99 18.33
CA LEU A 117 0.72 1.93 19.14
C LEU A 117 -0.23 1.05 19.96
N PHE A 118 -1.54 1.20 19.80
CA PHE A 118 -2.53 0.74 20.79
C PHE A 118 -2.50 -0.77 21.06
N LYS A 119 -2.28 -1.60 20.02
CA LYS A 119 -2.42 -3.07 20.14
C LYS A 119 -1.19 -3.77 20.73
N LYS A 120 0.03 -3.38 20.33
CA LYS A 120 1.27 -4.06 20.75
C LYS A 120 1.69 -3.78 22.19
N ILE A 121 1.40 -2.57 22.66
CA ILE A 121 1.66 -2.17 24.04
C ILE A 121 0.79 -2.99 25.01
N GLN A 122 -0.49 -3.20 24.66
CA GLN A 122 -1.42 -3.98 25.49
C GLN A 122 -1.07 -5.47 25.52
N GLU A 123 -0.62 -6.03 24.40
CA GLU A 123 -0.27 -7.46 24.31
C GLU A 123 1.10 -7.81 24.92
N ARG A 124 1.84 -6.84 25.50
CA ARG A 124 3.19 -7.01 26.09
C ARG A 124 4.22 -7.69 25.17
N ARG A 125 3.99 -7.72 23.86
CA ARG A 125 4.90 -8.29 22.84
C ARG A 125 6.01 -7.32 22.44
N TRP A 126 6.41 -6.44 23.36
CA TRP A 126 7.34 -5.35 23.08
C TRP A 126 8.79 -5.81 23.24
N ASN A 127 9.43 -6.08 22.11
CA ASN A 127 10.88 -6.20 22.06
C ASN A 127 11.43 -4.87 21.52
N ASN A 128 12.33 -4.23 22.27
CA ASN A 128 12.91 -2.87 22.11
C ASN A 128 13.50 -2.48 20.73
N SER A 129 13.28 -3.25 19.67
CA SER A 129 13.95 -3.14 18.39
C SER A 129 13.30 -2.17 17.39
N SER A 130 11.97 -2.13 17.20
CA SER A 130 11.32 -1.23 16.21
C SER A 130 9.81 -1.12 16.39
N ILE A 131 9.26 0.09 16.27
CA ILE A 131 7.83 0.35 16.52
C ILE A 131 7.05 0.73 15.26
N ALA A 132 7.77 1.20 14.24
CA ALA A 132 7.25 1.54 12.93
C ALA A 132 8.34 1.27 11.89
N TYR A 133 7.92 0.78 10.73
CA TYR A 133 8.75 0.69 9.53
C TYR A 133 8.19 1.65 8.48
N VAL A 134 9.08 2.47 7.95
CA VAL A 134 8.77 3.51 6.98
C VAL A 134 9.69 3.30 5.79
N HIS A 135 9.10 3.19 4.61
CA HIS A 135 9.80 3.02 3.35
C HIS A 135 9.88 4.36 2.62
N THR A 136 10.79 4.50 1.68
CA THR A 136 10.95 5.73 0.90
C THR A 136 9.67 6.15 0.18
N ILE A 137 8.85 5.20 -0.29
CA ILE A 137 7.56 5.50 -0.91
C ILE A 137 6.59 6.24 0.02
N ASP A 138 6.64 5.95 1.33
CA ASP A 138 5.79 6.62 2.32
C ASP A 138 6.22 8.10 2.47
N LEU A 139 7.54 8.31 2.50
CA LEU A 139 8.13 9.64 2.62
C LEU A 139 7.83 10.47 1.36
N ILE A 140 7.94 9.88 0.17
CA ILE A 140 7.55 10.51 -1.10
C ILE A 140 6.08 10.93 -1.05
N ASN A 141 5.18 10.01 -0.71
CA ASN A 141 3.75 10.30 -0.66
C ASN A 141 3.40 11.38 0.38
N CYS A 142 4.09 11.39 1.53
CA CYS A 142 3.91 12.46 2.51
C CYS A 142 4.50 13.80 2.04
N THR A 143 5.63 13.80 1.32
CA THR A 143 6.20 15.04 0.78
C THR A 143 5.29 15.67 -0.28
N ILE A 144 4.72 14.85 -1.18
CA ILE A 144 3.81 15.31 -2.23
C ILE A 144 2.47 15.79 -1.65
N ASN A 145 1.83 14.97 -0.82
CA ASN A 145 0.46 15.22 -0.38
C ASN A 145 0.36 15.99 0.95
N GLY A 146 1.50 16.25 1.60
CA GLY A 146 1.57 16.87 2.93
C GLY A 146 1.19 15.95 4.09
N LYS A 147 0.37 14.91 3.86
CA LYS A 147 0.01 13.86 4.82
C LYS A 147 -0.02 12.52 4.10
N PHE A 148 0.23 11.44 4.84
CA PHE A 148 0.09 10.08 4.32
C PHE A 148 -0.24 9.11 5.46
N LYS A 149 -1.02 8.07 5.17
CA LYS A 149 -1.35 7.00 6.12
C LYS A 149 -1.16 5.67 5.43
N LYS A 150 -0.60 4.70 6.15
CA LYS A 150 -0.67 3.30 5.75
C LYS A 150 -0.85 2.36 6.93
N THR A 151 -1.20 1.12 6.63
CA THR A 151 -1.12 0.00 7.56
C THR A 151 0.07 -0.89 7.18
N ASP A 152 1.01 -1.10 8.11
CA ASP A 152 2.19 -1.94 7.86
C ASP A 152 1.86 -3.45 7.89
N SER A 153 2.86 -4.28 7.57
CA SER A 153 2.71 -5.75 7.52
C SER A 153 2.43 -6.35 8.90
N LYS A 154 2.71 -5.61 9.97
CA LYS A 154 2.43 -5.97 11.36
C LYS A 154 1.11 -5.40 11.86
N LYS A 155 0.24 -4.91 10.97
CA LYS A 155 -1.09 -4.33 11.26
C LYS A 155 -1.03 -3.07 12.14
N ASN A 156 0.07 -2.32 12.10
CA ASN A 156 0.12 -1.00 12.73
C ASN A 156 -0.31 0.07 11.72
N ASP A 157 -1.21 0.96 12.13
CA ASP A 157 -1.44 2.19 11.39
C ASP A 157 -0.29 3.17 11.65
N ILE A 158 0.27 3.72 10.57
CA ILE A 158 1.36 4.69 10.60
C ILE A 158 0.88 5.93 9.86
N TYR A 159 0.93 7.06 10.54
CA TYR A 159 0.56 8.37 10.01
C TYR A 159 1.82 9.21 9.80
N LEU A 160 1.91 9.89 8.67
CA LEU A 160 3.00 10.78 8.32
C LEU A 160 2.43 12.18 8.08
N PHE A 161 3.10 13.19 8.63
CA PHE A 161 2.70 14.59 8.51
C PHE A 161 3.90 15.45 8.13
N LYS A 162 3.75 16.25 7.09
CA LYS A 162 4.76 17.22 6.66
C LYS A 162 4.78 18.45 7.56
N LYS A 163 3.61 18.90 8.02
CA LYS A 163 3.46 20.06 8.92
C LYS A 163 3.27 19.59 10.36
N LEU A 164 3.97 20.25 11.30
CA LEU A 164 3.81 19.98 12.73
C LEU A 164 2.39 20.28 13.22
N THR A 165 1.78 21.37 12.73
CA THR A 165 0.40 21.75 13.11
C THR A 165 -0.62 20.67 12.76
N ASP A 166 -0.45 20.00 11.62
CA ASP A 166 -1.32 18.91 11.20
C ASP A 166 -1.21 17.69 12.13
N LEU A 167 0.01 17.37 12.59
CA LEU A 167 0.21 16.35 13.61
C LEU A 167 -0.49 16.76 14.91
N LEU A 168 -0.28 17.99 15.39
CA LEU A 168 -0.87 18.44 16.66
C LEU A 168 -2.40 18.48 16.60
N ASP A 169 -2.97 18.92 15.48
CA ASP A 169 -4.42 18.86 15.23
C ASP A 169 -4.92 17.42 15.27
N PHE A 170 -4.22 16.48 14.62
CA PHE A 170 -4.53 15.06 14.69
C PHE A 170 -4.47 14.52 16.13
N LEU A 171 -3.47 14.90 16.93
CA LEU A 171 -3.34 14.44 18.31
C LEU A 171 -4.49 14.93 19.22
N ILE A 172 -5.05 16.10 18.94
CA ILE A 172 -6.17 16.68 19.71
C ILE A 172 -7.52 16.08 19.27
N THR A 173 -7.72 15.95 17.97
CA THR A 173 -9.02 15.59 17.37
C THR A 173 -9.16 14.10 17.10
N ASN A 174 -8.04 13.39 16.96
CA ASN A 174 -7.96 12.02 16.47
C ASN A 174 -8.65 11.82 15.10
N THR A 175 -8.76 12.89 14.29
CA THR A 175 -9.36 12.85 12.96
C THR A 175 -8.29 12.90 11.87
N TYR A 176 -8.31 11.91 10.98
CA TYR A 176 -7.49 11.88 9.78
C TYR A 176 -8.40 11.99 8.56
N GLU A 177 -8.14 12.99 7.73
CA GLU A 177 -8.75 13.11 6.41
C GLU A 177 -7.75 12.61 5.37
N GLU A 178 -8.14 11.58 4.63
CA GLU A 178 -7.35 11.07 3.50
C GLU A 178 -7.27 12.15 2.42
N PRO A 179 -6.09 12.68 2.05
CA PRO A 179 -6.01 13.69 1.00
C PRO A 179 -6.27 13.12 -0.40
N ASN A 180 -6.13 11.81 -0.62
CA ASN A 180 -6.30 11.20 -1.94
C ASN A 180 -7.74 10.67 -2.14
N GLU A 181 -8.53 11.38 -2.95
CA GLU A 181 -9.90 10.99 -3.28
C GLU A 181 -10.00 9.59 -3.90
N SER A 182 -9.02 9.17 -4.71
CA SER A 182 -9.02 7.82 -5.28
C SER A 182 -8.89 6.77 -4.17
N LEU A 183 -8.03 7.00 -3.16
CA LEU A 183 -7.93 6.09 -2.01
C LEU A 183 -9.22 6.06 -1.17
N LYS A 184 -9.95 7.18 -1.04
CA LYS A 184 -11.27 7.19 -0.38
C LYS A 184 -12.28 6.29 -1.10
N VAL A 185 -12.33 6.37 -2.43
CA VAL A 185 -13.19 5.51 -3.25
C VAL A 185 -12.79 4.04 -3.11
N LEU A 186 -11.48 3.73 -3.08
CA LEU A 186 -11.00 2.35 -2.88
C LEU A 186 -11.34 1.81 -1.50
N GLU A 187 -11.23 2.61 -0.44
CA GLU A 187 -11.68 2.22 0.91
C GLU A 187 -13.19 1.89 0.91
N LYS A 188 -14.01 2.69 0.21
CA LYS A 188 -15.44 2.42 0.03
C LYS A 188 -15.67 1.10 -0.71
N PHE A 189 -14.96 0.86 -1.82
CA PHE A 189 -15.04 -0.39 -2.58
C PHE A 189 -14.77 -1.61 -1.70
N VAL A 190 -13.67 -1.60 -0.92
CA VAL A 190 -13.30 -2.70 -0.02
C VAL A 190 -14.40 -2.95 1.01
N ASN A 191 -14.93 -1.89 1.62
CA ASN A 191 -15.94 -2.01 2.67
C ASN A 191 -17.29 -2.51 2.16
N GLU A 192 -17.70 -2.14 0.95
CA GLU A 192 -18.99 -2.52 0.37
C GLU A 192 -18.99 -3.86 -0.38
N ASN A 193 -17.87 -4.23 -1.00
CA ASN A 193 -17.82 -5.39 -1.92
C ASN A 193 -16.96 -6.55 -1.41
N LEU A 194 -15.90 -6.27 -0.64
CA LEU A 194 -14.95 -7.31 -0.22
C LEU A 194 -15.17 -7.76 1.22
N ASN A 195 -15.53 -6.82 2.12
CA ASN A 195 -15.81 -7.14 3.51
C ASN A 195 -17.18 -7.80 3.72
N THR A 196 -18.11 -7.61 2.77
CA THR A 196 -19.47 -8.18 2.80
C THR A 196 -19.51 -9.64 2.39
N ASN A 197 -18.62 -10.09 1.50
CA ASN A 197 -18.48 -11.49 1.11
C ASN A 197 -17.02 -11.88 0.90
N GLN A 198 -16.51 -12.70 1.81
CA GLN A 198 -15.08 -13.03 1.91
C GLN A 198 -14.73 -14.35 1.23
N ILE A 199 -15.75 -15.06 0.77
CA ILE A 199 -15.58 -16.31 0.06
C ILE A 199 -16.24 -16.17 -1.31
N TRP A 200 -15.43 -16.23 -2.36
CA TRP A 200 -15.90 -16.24 -3.72
C TRP A 200 -15.97 -17.67 -4.24
N TYR A 201 -17.16 -18.13 -4.59
CA TYR A 201 -17.37 -19.45 -5.18
C TYR A 201 -17.39 -19.33 -6.70
N GLY A 202 -16.48 -20.02 -7.39
CA GLY A 202 -16.24 -19.84 -8.81
C GLY A 202 -17.49 -20.01 -9.67
N LYS A 203 -18.34 -21.02 -9.37
CA LYS A 203 -19.61 -21.21 -10.08
C LYS A 203 -20.56 -20.01 -9.92
N SER A 204 -20.68 -19.46 -8.71
CA SER A 204 -21.49 -18.26 -8.44
C SER A 204 -20.92 -17.04 -9.16
N CYS A 205 -19.61 -16.82 -9.08
CA CYS A 205 -18.92 -15.72 -9.76
C CYS A 205 -19.12 -15.77 -11.29
N TYR A 206 -18.98 -16.94 -11.90
CA TYR A 206 -19.30 -17.11 -13.32
C TYR A 206 -20.76 -16.81 -13.61
N GLN A 207 -21.70 -17.33 -12.80
CA GLN A 207 -23.13 -17.11 -13.00
C GLN A 207 -23.47 -15.61 -12.94
N GLU A 208 -22.91 -14.87 -12.00
CA GLU A 208 -23.08 -13.41 -11.88
C GLU A 208 -22.54 -12.68 -13.12
N MET A 209 -21.31 -12.98 -13.55
CA MET A 209 -20.75 -12.38 -14.76
C MET A 209 -21.53 -12.75 -16.03
N ILE A 210 -22.03 -13.99 -16.13
CA ILE A 210 -22.85 -14.45 -17.26
C ILE A 210 -24.20 -13.73 -17.30
N ASN A 211 -24.88 -13.65 -16.16
CA ASN A 211 -26.19 -13.00 -16.05
C ASN A 211 -26.11 -11.50 -16.37
N ALA A 212 -25.00 -10.86 -16.02
CA ALA A 212 -24.73 -9.46 -16.33
C ALA A 212 -24.14 -9.22 -17.74
N ASP A 213 -24.01 -10.29 -18.54
CA ASP A 213 -23.38 -10.26 -19.86
C ASP A 213 -21.98 -9.61 -19.88
N PHE A 214 -21.18 -9.83 -18.82
CA PHE A 214 -19.83 -9.28 -18.75
C PHE A 214 -18.97 -9.84 -19.89
N LYS A 215 -18.12 -8.99 -20.48
CA LYS A 215 -17.34 -9.31 -21.70
C LYS A 215 -16.43 -10.51 -21.51
N ASP A 216 -15.71 -10.55 -20.40
CA ASP A 216 -14.69 -11.57 -20.11
C ASP A 216 -15.20 -12.67 -19.16
N LYS A 217 -16.53 -12.87 -19.11
CA LYS A 217 -17.24 -13.85 -18.26
C LYS A 217 -16.80 -15.31 -18.44
N PHE A 218 -16.05 -15.66 -19.48
CA PHE A 218 -15.61 -17.04 -19.75
C PHE A 218 -14.10 -17.25 -19.65
N GLN A 219 -13.36 -16.31 -19.07
CA GLN A 219 -11.92 -16.48 -18.86
C GLN A 219 -11.62 -17.45 -17.73
N SER A 220 -10.63 -18.33 -17.91
CA SER A 220 -10.30 -19.39 -16.94
C SER A 220 -9.65 -18.87 -15.64
N GLU A 221 -8.96 -17.73 -15.71
CA GLU A 221 -8.48 -16.99 -14.54
C GLU A 221 -9.57 -16.06 -13.99
N TRP A 222 -10.75 -16.65 -13.73
CA TRP A 222 -11.94 -15.95 -13.25
C TRP A 222 -11.72 -15.03 -12.05
N PRO A 223 -10.77 -15.23 -11.12
CA PRO A 223 -10.57 -14.29 -10.02
C PRO A 223 -10.25 -12.86 -10.44
N GLY A 224 -9.42 -12.69 -11.49
CA GLY A 224 -9.07 -11.36 -12.02
C GLY A 224 -10.28 -10.70 -12.65
N PHE A 225 -10.93 -11.39 -13.57
CA PHE A 225 -12.09 -10.87 -14.30
C PHE A 225 -13.31 -10.64 -13.41
N TYR A 226 -13.49 -11.43 -12.36
CA TYR A 226 -14.55 -11.20 -11.39
C TYR A 226 -14.28 -9.97 -10.51
N LEU A 227 -13.01 -9.70 -10.15
CA LEU A 227 -12.63 -8.45 -9.50
C LEU A 227 -12.89 -7.25 -10.40
N GLU A 228 -12.54 -7.33 -11.69
CA GLU A 228 -12.86 -6.30 -12.70
C GLU A 228 -14.38 -6.05 -12.80
N PHE A 229 -15.16 -7.13 -12.89
CA PHE A 229 -16.63 -7.06 -12.91
C PHE A 229 -17.20 -6.33 -11.68
N LEU A 230 -16.78 -6.73 -10.47
CA LEU A 230 -17.22 -6.10 -9.23
C LEU A 230 -16.81 -4.62 -9.18
N PHE A 231 -15.58 -4.30 -9.58
CA PHE A 231 -15.08 -2.93 -9.56
C PHE A 231 -15.84 -2.05 -10.56
N HIS A 232 -16.05 -2.54 -11.78
CA HIS A 232 -16.83 -1.85 -12.82
C HIS A 232 -18.25 -1.54 -12.33
N ASN A 233 -18.94 -2.53 -11.77
CA ASN A 233 -20.29 -2.36 -11.24
C ASN A 233 -20.31 -1.39 -10.05
N PHE A 234 -19.33 -1.49 -9.15
CA PHE A 234 -19.22 -0.58 -8.01
C PHE A 234 -19.12 0.88 -8.45
N LEU A 235 -18.26 1.20 -9.43
CA LEU A 235 -18.12 2.56 -9.94
C LEU A 235 -19.44 3.08 -10.53
N LYS A 236 -20.15 2.23 -11.29
CA LYS A 236 -21.44 2.56 -11.92
C LYS A 236 -22.54 2.79 -10.89
N ILE A 237 -22.72 1.86 -9.95
CA ILE A 237 -23.78 1.92 -8.93
C ILE A 237 -23.59 3.12 -8.00
N ASN A 238 -22.35 3.43 -7.65
CA ASN A 238 -22.02 4.55 -6.76
C ASN A 238 -21.85 5.89 -7.48
N ASN A 239 -22.07 5.96 -8.80
CA ASN A 239 -21.90 7.16 -9.62
C ASN A 239 -20.55 7.86 -9.37
N ILE A 240 -19.47 7.08 -9.30
CA ILE A 240 -18.13 7.63 -9.07
C ILE A 240 -17.72 8.45 -10.30
N SER A 241 -17.27 9.69 -10.08
CA SER A 241 -16.80 10.56 -11.16
C SER A 241 -15.61 9.93 -11.90
N SER A 242 -15.65 9.99 -13.24
CA SER A 242 -14.55 9.54 -14.10
C SER A 242 -13.26 10.32 -13.90
N ASP A 243 -13.33 11.52 -13.32
CA ASP A 243 -12.15 12.31 -12.98
C ASP A 243 -11.39 11.74 -11.77
N ILE A 244 -12.08 10.96 -10.93
CA ILE A 244 -11.48 10.28 -9.78
C ILE A 244 -11.01 8.89 -10.20
N LEU A 245 -11.91 8.06 -10.72
CA LEU A 245 -11.62 6.69 -11.13
C LEU A 245 -12.52 6.28 -12.30
N LYS A 246 -11.90 5.74 -13.35
CA LYS A 246 -12.60 5.25 -14.54
C LYS A 246 -12.10 3.85 -14.88
N TYR A 247 -13.03 2.92 -15.04
CA TYR A 247 -12.76 1.62 -15.66
C TYR A 247 -12.63 1.78 -17.18
N LEU A 248 -11.53 1.29 -17.74
CA LEU A 248 -11.20 1.33 -19.14
C LEU A 248 -11.66 0.04 -19.82
N ASN A 249 -12.32 0.17 -20.97
CA ASN A 249 -12.69 -0.96 -21.83
C ASN A 249 -12.15 -0.70 -23.24
N ILE A 250 -10.85 -0.43 -23.31
CA ILE A 250 -10.17 -0.07 -24.55
C ILE A 250 -9.62 -1.35 -25.18
N LYS A 251 -10.36 -1.95 -26.11
CA LYS A 251 -9.75 -2.86 -27.09
C LYS A 251 -9.77 -2.16 -28.44
N GLY A 252 -8.60 -1.89 -29.02
CA GLY A 252 -8.45 -1.52 -30.43
C GLY A 252 -8.01 -0.09 -30.76
N ASN A 253 -7.69 0.76 -29.78
CA ASN A 253 -7.12 2.09 -30.05
C ASN A 253 -5.60 2.06 -29.87
N VAL A 254 -4.85 2.09 -30.97
CA VAL A 254 -3.38 1.87 -31.02
C VAL A 254 -2.58 2.90 -30.18
N LYS A 255 -3.22 4.00 -29.76
CA LYS A 255 -2.59 5.08 -28.99
C LYS A 255 -2.70 4.95 -27.47
N GLU A 256 -3.51 4.04 -26.94
CA GLU A 256 -3.76 3.93 -25.49
C GLU A 256 -3.15 2.63 -24.93
N LEU A 257 -2.53 2.73 -23.75
CA LEU A 257 -1.91 1.58 -23.08
C LEU A 257 -2.99 0.63 -22.51
N ASP A 258 -2.76 -0.68 -22.62
CA ASP A 258 -3.69 -1.75 -22.20
C ASP A 258 -3.65 -1.96 -20.67
N PHE A 259 -4.42 -1.13 -19.97
CA PHE A 259 -4.63 -1.17 -18.52
C PHE A 259 -6.12 -1.04 -18.19
N ASP A 260 -6.53 -1.56 -17.03
CA ASP A 260 -7.94 -1.60 -16.64
C ASP A 260 -8.49 -0.24 -16.16
N LEU A 261 -7.64 0.68 -15.71
CA LEU A 261 -8.06 1.88 -14.97
C LEU A 261 -7.36 3.15 -15.43
N TRP A 262 -8.11 4.25 -15.35
CA TRP A 262 -7.61 5.62 -15.38
C TRP A 262 -7.93 6.30 -14.05
N ILE A 263 -6.92 6.87 -13.39
CA ILE A 263 -6.98 7.32 -12.00
C ILE A 263 -6.64 8.80 -11.90
N SER A 264 -7.46 9.56 -11.16
CA SER A 264 -7.30 10.99 -10.88
C SER A 264 -7.09 11.85 -12.14
N ASN A 265 -7.70 11.43 -13.25
CA ASN A 265 -7.50 11.98 -14.59
C ASN A 265 -6.02 12.17 -15.01
N SER A 266 -5.11 11.35 -14.47
CA SER A 266 -3.67 11.64 -14.54
C SER A 266 -2.79 10.44 -14.88
N TYR A 267 -3.13 9.24 -14.40
CA TYR A 267 -2.27 8.06 -14.56
C TYR A 267 -3.07 6.76 -14.65
N TYR A 268 -2.42 5.72 -15.17
CA TYR A 268 -3.03 4.41 -15.35
C TYR A 268 -3.06 3.59 -14.05
N GLY A 269 -3.91 2.58 -14.02
CA GLY A 269 -3.86 1.50 -13.05
C GLY A 269 -4.45 0.21 -13.56
N ASP A 270 -4.25 -0.88 -12.82
CA ASP A 270 -4.61 -2.23 -13.23
C ASP A 270 -5.06 -3.08 -12.05
N LEU A 271 -6.03 -3.97 -12.27
CA LEU A 271 -6.62 -4.82 -11.25
C LEU A 271 -5.92 -6.19 -11.26
N LYS A 272 -5.40 -6.59 -10.10
CA LYS A 272 -4.68 -7.87 -9.97
C LYS A 272 -5.33 -8.73 -8.91
N ALA A 273 -5.53 -10.00 -9.26
CA ALA A 273 -5.86 -11.04 -8.30
C ALA A 273 -4.60 -11.87 -8.04
N HIS A 274 -4.12 -11.89 -6.78
CA HIS A 274 -2.83 -12.48 -6.40
C HIS A 274 -3.00 -13.55 -5.32
N SER A 275 -2.37 -14.71 -5.52
CA SER A 275 -2.42 -15.78 -4.52
C SER A 275 -1.35 -15.60 -3.44
N LEU A 276 -1.73 -15.77 -2.17
CA LEU A 276 -0.82 -15.70 -1.02
C LEU A 276 0.32 -16.73 -1.05
N THR A 277 0.20 -17.80 -1.82
CA THR A 277 1.27 -18.79 -1.99
C THR A 277 2.36 -18.35 -2.98
N SER A 278 2.12 -17.28 -3.74
CA SER A 278 3.10 -16.72 -4.67
C SER A 278 3.96 -15.65 -3.99
N LEU A 279 5.27 -15.74 -4.19
CA LEU A 279 6.28 -14.83 -3.61
C LEU A 279 6.35 -13.46 -4.30
N SER A 280 5.60 -13.26 -5.37
CA SER A 280 5.68 -12.03 -6.17
C SER A 280 4.38 -11.71 -6.90
N VAL A 281 4.02 -10.43 -6.93
CA VAL A 281 2.91 -9.92 -7.74
C VAL A 281 3.41 -9.76 -9.18
N LEU A 282 2.75 -10.43 -10.12
CA LEU A 282 3.01 -10.28 -11.55
C LEU A 282 2.22 -9.10 -12.12
N GLY A 283 2.89 -8.22 -12.85
CA GLY A 283 2.26 -7.06 -13.49
C GLY A 283 2.03 -7.26 -14.99
N ASN A 284 1.89 -6.13 -15.68
CA ASN A 284 1.68 -6.05 -17.13
C ASN A 284 3.01 -6.14 -17.90
N ASP A 285 2.92 -6.02 -19.22
CA ASP A 285 4.05 -5.91 -20.12
C ASP A 285 5.02 -4.82 -19.65
N LYS A 286 6.31 -5.13 -19.68
CA LYS A 286 7.36 -4.23 -19.20
C LYS A 286 7.32 -2.90 -19.93
N ASN A 287 7.24 -2.90 -21.27
CA ASN A 287 7.26 -1.68 -22.04
C ASN A 287 6.04 -0.81 -21.73
N SER A 288 4.85 -1.41 -21.65
CA SER A 288 3.64 -0.67 -21.27
C SER A 288 3.75 -0.01 -19.89
N VAL A 289 4.35 -0.68 -18.92
CA VAL A 289 4.59 -0.10 -17.57
C VAL A 289 5.62 1.02 -17.63
N MET A 290 6.72 0.83 -18.37
CA MET A 290 7.73 1.88 -18.55
C MET A 290 7.13 3.12 -19.22
N ASP A 291 6.30 2.94 -20.24
CA ASP A 291 5.60 4.02 -20.94
C ASP A 291 4.61 4.72 -20.01
N ALA A 292 3.87 3.99 -19.19
CA ALA A 292 2.96 4.56 -18.19
C ALA A 292 3.72 5.42 -17.18
N VAL A 293 4.80 4.91 -16.60
CA VAL A 293 5.60 5.64 -15.61
C VAL A 293 6.30 6.85 -16.24
N THR A 294 6.80 6.73 -17.46
CA THR A 294 7.53 7.82 -18.14
C THR A 294 6.59 8.95 -18.54
N ASN A 295 5.43 8.63 -19.12
CA ASN A 295 4.53 9.63 -19.68
C ASN A 295 3.52 10.18 -18.66
N TYR A 296 3.20 9.42 -17.61
CA TYR A 296 2.17 9.76 -16.62
C TYR A 296 2.70 9.79 -15.18
N GLY A 297 4.01 9.62 -14.99
CA GLY A 297 4.71 9.71 -13.71
C GLY A 297 4.62 8.46 -12.84
N LYS A 298 3.54 7.69 -12.95
CA LYS A 298 3.30 6.47 -12.15
C LYS A 298 2.21 5.56 -12.73
N ILE A 299 2.08 4.38 -12.12
CA ILE A 299 0.97 3.44 -12.30
C ILE A 299 0.60 2.80 -10.96
N TRP A 300 -0.69 2.51 -10.75
CA TRP A 300 -1.17 1.77 -9.58
C TRP A 300 -1.62 0.35 -9.93
N TYR A 301 -1.20 -0.64 -9.14
CA TYR A 301 -1.81 -1.96 -9.13
C TYR A 301 -2.71 -2.12 -7.91
N LEU A 302 -3.98 -2.43 -8.17
CA LEU A 302 -5.00 -2.70 -7.17
C LEU A 302 -5.07 -4.20 -6.98
N VAL A 303 -4.40 -4.69 -5.94
CA VAL A 303 -4.13 -6.12 -5.75
C VAL A 303 -5.05 -6.71 -4.68
N LEU A 304 -5.91 -7.64 -5.09
CA LEU A 304 -6.66 -8.50 -4.19
C LEU A 304 -5.84 -9.75 -3.88
N GLU A 305 -5.41 -9.91 -2.63
CA GLU A 305 -4.73 -11.11 -2.14
C GLU A 305 -5.74 -12.14 -1.63
N TYR A 306 -5.54 -13.41 -2.02
CA TYR A 306 -6.40 -14.51 -1.61
C TYR A 306 -5.67 -15.84 -1.41
N SER A 307 -6.31 -16.75 -0.67
CA SER A 307 -6.00 -18.18 -0.68
C SER A 307 -6.99 -18.92 -1.60
N ALA A 308 -6.50 -19.83 -2.43
CA ALA A 308 -7.36 -20.58 -3.36
C ALA A 308 -7.54 -22.03 -2.92
N VAL A 309 -8.75 -22.53 -3.06
CA VAL A 309 -9.06 -23.95 -3.03
C VAL A 309 -9.24 -24.44 -4.47
N LEU A 310 -8.44 -25.42 -4.88
CA LEU A 310 -8.45 -25.93 -6.25
C LEU A 310 -9.67 -26.84 -6.51
N ASP A 311 -10.19 -26.78 -7.73
CA ASP A 311 -11.40 -27.49 -8.16
C ASP A 311 -11.24 -29.00 -8.30
N LYS A 312 -9.99 -29.46 -8.47
CA LYS A 312 -9.66 -30.90 -8.44
C LYS A 312 -10.02 -31.61 -7.13
N TYR A 313 -10.26 -30.87 -6.05
CA TYR A 313 -10.68 -31.41 -4.76
C TYR A 313 -12.21 -31.41 -4.56
N TYR A 314 -12.97 -30.96 -5.57
CA TYR A 314 -14.43 -30.77 -5.54
C TYR A 314 -15.06 -31.33 -6.83
N ASP A 315 -14.61 -32.52 -7.23
CA ASP A 315 -15.11 -33.25 -8.41
C ASP A 315 -15.15 -32.45 -9.72
N PHE A 316 -14.29 -31.43 -9.80
CA PHE A 316 -14.18 -30.52 -10.95
C PHE A 316 -15.48 -29.78 -11.27
N GLU A 317 -16.31 -29.47 -10.26
CA GLU A 317 -17.64 -28.87 -10.48
C GLU A 317 -17.60 -27.53 -11.21
N VAL A 318 -16.65 -26.64 -10.88
CA VAL A 318 -16.51 -25.32 -11.51
C VAL A 318 -15.97 -25.49 -12.93
N THR A 319 -15.03 -26.40 -13.12
CA THR A 319 -14.43 -26.74 -14.42
C THR A 319 -15.48 -27.28 -15.38
N LYS A 320 -16.29 -28.24 -14.93
CA LYS A 320 -17.40 -28.81 -15.71
C LYS A 320 -18.40 -27.73 -16.08
N PHE A 321 -18.85 -26.93 -15.10
CA PHE A 321 -19.75 -25.81 -15.35
C PHE A 321 -19.21 -24.85 -16.41
N TRP A 322 -17.95 -24.42 -16.27
CA TRP A 322 -17.30 -23.51 -17.20
C TRP A 322 -17.17 -24.10 -18.61
N ASN A 323 -16.69 -25.34 -18.75
CA ASN A 323 -16.58 -26.00 -20.05
C ASN A 323 -17.94 -26.24 -20.71
N THR A 324 -18.99 -26.58 -19.95
CA THR A 324 -20.37 -26.66 -20.46
C THR A 324 -20.85 -25.30 -20.97
N LYS A 325 -20.57 -24.21 -20.24
CA LYS A 325 -20.93 -22.85 -20.68
C LYS A 325 -20.16 -22.38 -21.91
N LEU A 326 -18.95 -22.91 -22.14
CA LEU A 326 -18.19 -22.74 -23.38
C LEU A 326 -18.71 -23.60 -24.55
N GLY A 327 -19.71 -24.47 -24.32
CA GLY A 327 -20.25 -25.37 -25.34
C GLY A 327 -19.38 -26.60 -25.62
N LYS A 328 -18.42 -26.94 -24.75
CA LYS A 328 -17.64 -28.17 -24.89
C LYS A 328 -18.48 -29.39 -24.50
N THR A 329 -18.44 -30.43 -25.33
CA THR A 329 -19.14 -31.70 -25.10
C THR A 329 -18.20 -32.84 -24.74
N ASP A 330 -16.93 -32.79 -25.21
CA ASP A 330 -16.06 -33.97 -25.24
C ASP A 330 -14.96 -33.94 -24.15
N ASP A 331 -14.48 -32.76 -23.78
CA ASP A 331 -13.52 -32.56 -22.67
C ASP A 331 -14.04 -31.52 -21.67
N LEU A 332 -14.75 -32.02 -20.65
CA LEU A 332 -15.25 -31.21 -19.54
C LEU A 332 -14.22 -30.99 -18.43
N TYR A 333 -13.05 -31.63 -18.49
CA TYR A 333 -12.02 -31.58 -17.44
C TYR A 333 -10.82 -30.71 -17.81
N SER A 334 -10.79 -30.17 -19.03
CA SER A 334 -9.85 -29.16 -19.50
C SER A 334 -9.67 -28.06 -18.46
N TYR A 335 -8.42 -27.73 -18.12
CA TYR A 335 -8.02 -26.76 -17.08
C TYR A 335 -8.29 -27.17 -15.61
N GLY A 336 -8.92 -28.32 -15.35
CA GLY A 336 -9.42 -28.68 -14.01
C GLY A 336 -8.36 -28.75 -12.90
N LYS A 337 -7.11 -29.08 -13.24
CA LYS A 337 -5.99 -29.09 -12.27
C LYS A 337 -5.61 -27.68 -11.77
N LYS A 338 -5.88 -26.64 -12.57
CA LYS A 338 -5.54 -25.23 -12.28
C LYS A 338 -6.76 -24.40 -11.87
N MET A 339 -7.96 -24.85 -12.21
CA MET A 339 -9.21 -24.17 -11.89
C MET A 339 -9.35 -24.00 -10.38
N LYS A 340 -9.81 -22.81 -9.98
CA LYS A 340 -10.08 -22.47 -8.58
C LYS A 340 -11.56 -22.73 -8.32
N ASN A 341 -11.86 -23.54 -7.31
CA ASN A 341 -13.22 -23.80 -6.86
C ASN A 341 -13.78 -22.59 -6.11
N ARG A 342 -13.01 -22.12 -5.13
CA ARG A 342 -13.34 -20.95 -4.32
C ARG A 342 -12.10 -20.22 -3.84
N LEU A 343 -12.27 -18.95 -3.53
CA LEU A 343 -11.24 -18.10 -2.94
C LEU A 343 -11.64 -17.65 -1.55
N LEU A 344 -10.66 -17.59 -0.65
CA LEU A 344 -10.78 -16.93 0.65
C LEU A 344 -9.99 -15.63 0.54
N LEU A 345 -10.71 -14.51 0.55
CA LEU A 345 -10.11 -13.19 0.44
C LEU A 345 -9.31 -12.85 1.69
N SER A 346 -8.18 -12.16 1.54
CA SER A 346 -7.30 -11.83 2.66
C SER A 346 -7.02 -10.34 2.80
N LYS A 347 -6.56 -9.70 1.72
CA LYS A 347 -6.17 -8.28 1.76
C LYS A 347 -6.44 -7.60 0.43
N PHE A 348 -6.63 -6.30 0.49
CA PHE A 348 -6.59 -5.43 -0.66
C PHE A 348 -5.41 -4.46 -0.52
N LEU A 349 -4.57 -4.37 -1.54
CA LEU A 349 -3.38 -3.53 -1.58
C LEU A 349 -3.47 -2.56 -2.77
N VAL A 350 -2.89 -1.37 -2.61
CA VAL A 350 -2.54 -0.52 -3.75
C VAL A 350 -1.03 -0.41 -3.79
N LEU A 351 -0.44 -0.87 -4.89
CA LEU A 351 0.99 -0.78 -5.18
C LEU A 351 1.22 0.36 -6.18
N GLU A 352 1.96 1.39 -5.80
CA GLU A 352 2.39 2.46 -6.69
C GLU A 352 3.78 2.17 -7.25
N ILE A 353 3.89 2.10 -8.57
CA ILE A 353 5.16 2.10 -9.29
C ILE A 353 5.37 3.50 -9.86
N ASN A 354 6.50 4.11 -9.56
CA ASN A 354 6.90 5.42 -10.06
C ASN A 354 8.39 5.41 -10.42
N LYS A 355 8.88 6.51 -11.01
CA LYS A 355 10.28 6.63 -11.42
C LYS A 355 11.31 6.31 -10.32
N GLU A 356 10.97 6.55 -9.06
CA GLU A 356 11.89 6.43 -7.92
C GLU A 356 12.04 4.98 -7.45
N ASN A 357 10.97 4.19 -7.49
CA ASN A 357 10.97 2.78 -7.06
C ASN A 357 11.01 1.76 -8.22
N LEU A 358 10.92 2.21 -9.47
CA LEU A 358 10.95 1.37 -10.68
C LEU A 358 12.18 0.45 -10.74
N LYS A 359 13.32 0.90 -10.22
CA LYS A 359 14.56 0.10 -10.13
C LYS A 359 14.45 -1.18 -9.28
N TYR A 360 13.40 -1.31 -8.48
CA TYR A 360 13.11 -2.51 -7.68
C TYR A 360 12.15 -3.48 -8.37
N VAL A 361 11.67 -3.13 -9.56
CA VAL A 361 10.87 -4.02 -10.40
C VAL A 361 11.79 -5.01 -11.09
N GLU A 362 11.41 -6.29 -11.05
CA GLU A 362 12.17 -7.39 -11.66
C GLU A 362 11.52 -7.86 -12.96
N ASP A 363 12.32 -8.45 -13.85
CA ASP A 363 11.82 -9.05 -15.08
C ASP A 363 11.21 -10.43 -14.83
N PHE A 364 10.09 -10.71 -15.51
CA PHE A 364 9.46 -12.03 -15.57
C PHE A 364 9.37 -12.52 -17.01
N LYS A 365 10.10 -13.60 -17.30
CA LYS A 365 10.08 -14.30 -18.59
C LYS A 365 8.86 -15.22 -18.64
N GLN A 366 7.90 -14.91 -19.51
CA GLN A 366 6.63 -15.65 -19.63
C GLN A 366 6.74 -16.95 -20.45
N GLY A 367 7.91 -17.24 -21.02
CA GLY A 367 8.11 -18.35 -21.95
C GLY A 367 7.80 -17.95 -23.40
N VAL A 368 7.27 -18.90 -24.17
CA VAL A 368 6.97 -18.75 -25.61
C VAL A 368 5.46 -18.74 -25.88
N ASN A 369 5.07 -18.05 -26.95
CA ASN A 369 3.72 -18.05 -27.50
C ASN A 369 3.42 -19.38 -28.22
N SER A 370 2.15 -19.60 -28.56
CA SER A 370 1.71 -20.76 -29.37
C SER A 370 2.33 -20.81 -30.77
N ASN A 371 2.86 -19.68 -31.26
CA ASN A 371 3.59 -19.57 -32.53
C ASN A 371 5.12 -19.70 -32.37
N ASN A 372 5.61 -20.20 -31.22
CA ASN A 372 7.03 -20.30 -30.83
C ASN A 372 7.80 -18.97 -30.72
N SER A 373 7.16 -17.81 -30.86
CA SER A 373 7.83 -16.54 -30.57
C SER A 373 8.03 -16.35 -29.07
N GLU A 374 9.10 -15.68 -28.64
CA GLU A 374 9.23 -15.28 -27.24
C GLU A 374 8.08 -14.33 -26.86
N ARG A 375 7.53 -14.52 -25.66
CA ARG A 375 6.58 -13.58 -25.09
C ARG A 375 7.33 -12.39 -24.52
N ASN A 376 6.77 -11.20 -24.71
CA ASN A 376 7.30 -10.01 -24.08
C ASN A 376 7.44 -10.19 -22.57
N LEU A 377 8.46 -9.55 -22.00
CA LEU A 377 8.70 -9.55 -20.57
C LEU A 377 7.55 -8.88 -19.84
N LYS A 378 7.15 -9.47 -18.72
CA LYS A 378 6.32 -8.79 -17.73
C LYS A 378 7.15 -8.26 -16.60
N ILE A 379 6.60 -7.30 -15.88
CA ILE A 379 7.17 -6.90 -14.61
C ILE A 379 6.76 -7.83 -13.47
N LYS A 380 7.62 -7.91 -12.45
CA LYS A 380 7.40 -8.67 -11.22
C LYS A 380 7.82 -7.82 -10.03
N ILE A 381 6.93 -7.71 -9.05
CA ILE A 381 7.23 -7.09 -7.74
C ILE A 381 7.46 -8.22 -6.75
N SER A 382 8.71 -8.40 -6.32
CA SER A 382 9.06 -9.41 -5.32
C SER A 382 8.65 -9.00 -3.91
N SER A 383 8.29 -9.98 -3.08
CA SER A 383 7.95 -9.76 -1.66
C SER A 383 9.07 -9.04 -0.88
N LYS A 384 10.32 -9.17 -1.31
CA LYS A 384 11.48 -8.47 -0.73
C LYS A 384 11.36 -6.95 -0.79
N HIS A 385 10.79 -6.42 -1.88
CA HIS A 385 10.70 -4.98 -2.11
C HIS A 385 9.26 -4.45 -2.07
N GLN A 386 8.26 -5.32 -1.93
CA GLN A 386 6.84 -4.99 -2.03
C GLN A 386 6.39 -3.84 -1.10
N GLU A 387 6.91 -3.76 0.13
CA GLU A 387 6.56 -2.66 1.06
C GLU A 387 6.98 -1.27 0.55
N ASN A 388 7.94 -1.18 -0.40
CA ASN A 388 8.31 0.09 -1.05
C ASN A 388 7.44 0.44 -2.27
N PHE A 389 6.38 -0.34 -2.51
CA PHE A 389 5.34 -0.03 -3.49
C PHE A 389 3.99 0.20 -2.81
N ILE A 390 3.75 -0.38 -1.63
CA ILE A 390 2.45 -0.32 -0.95
C ILE A 390 2.16 1.10 -0.46
N ILE A 391 1.13 1.73 -1.01
CA ILE A 391 0.59 3.01 -0.55
C ILE A 391 -0.74 2.87 0.20
N TYR A 392 -1.41 1.71 0.06
CA TYR A 392 -2.64 1.39 0.78
C TYR A 392 -2.69 -0.11 1.07
N ARG A 393 -3.18 -0.46 2.27
CA ARG A 393 -3.39 -1.84 2.70
C ARG A 393 -4.63 -1.91 3.57
N LYS A 394 -5.52 -2.84 3.24
CA LYS A 394 -6.68 -3.20 4.06
C LYS A 394 -6.76 -4.70 4.23
N THR A 395 -6.91 -5.15 5.47
CA THR A 395 -7.25 -6.55 5.75
C THR A 395 -8.74 -6.73 5.49
N ILE A 396 -9.09 -7.83 4.83
CA ILE A 396 -10.47 -8.26 4.66
C ILE A 396 -10.80 -9.13 5.87
N GLU A 397 -11.65 -8.64 6.77
CA GLU A 397 -11.95 -9.27 8.07
C GLU A 397 -13.43 -9.60 8.18
N ALA A 398 -13.77 -10.82 8.62
CA ALA A 398 -15.15 -11.26 8.90
C ALA A 398 -15.84 -10.23 9.80
N LYS A 399 -16.97 -9.68 9.34
CA LYS A 399 -17.85 -8.92 10.21
C LYS A 399 -18.52 -9.84 11.22
#